data_AF-A0A1F4MX17-F1
#
_entry.id   AF-A0A1F4MX17-F1
#
_cell.length_a   1.000
_cell.length_b   1.000
_cell.length_c   1.000
_cell.angle_alpha   90.00
_cell.angle_beta   90.00
_cell.angle_gamma   90.00
#
_symmetry.space_group_name_H-M   'P 1'
#
loop_
_entity.id
_entity.type
_entity.pdbx_description
1 polymer ?
#
loop_
_entity_poly.entity_id
_entity_poly.type
_entity_poly.pdbx_seq_one_letter_code
_entity_poly.pdbx_strand_id
1 'polypeptide(L)'
;MTTSQKVKVKHLKTAIILEDFGKLQKAAHYYARAQEYLKSAKLYKGIGDFSKAGDSYYAAGKLSEALKMYLRAGRKDKKIAILYEKTGNYRKAADLWKLLAHIRNWKRCFQQSRQLSLFDLKL
;
A
#
# COMPACT_ATOMS: atom_id res chain seq x y z
N MET A 1 31.41 -1.96 7.94
CA MET A 1 30.11 -2.17 7.25
C MET A 1 29.28 -3.17 8.05
N THR A 2 28.14 -2.75 8.60
CA THR A 2 27.25 -3.63 9.37
C THR A 2 26.73 -4.78 8.49
N THR A 3 26.47 -5.93 9.09
CA THR A 3 25.91 -7.13 8.42
C THR A 3 24.65 -6.80 7.60
N SER A 4 23.82 -5.89 8.11
CA SER A 4 22.60 -5.40 7.44
C SER A 4 22.88 -4.69 6.10
N GLN A 5 23.93 -3.86 6.02
CA GLN A 5 24.29 -3.17 4.77
C GLN A 5 24.74 -4.16 3.68
N LYS A 6 25.54 -5.18 4.04
CA LYS A 6 26.01 -6.20 3.09
C LYS A 6 24.87 -7.03 2.52
N VAL A 7 23.87 -7.36 3.34
CA VAL A 7 22.69 -8.13 2.91
C VAL A 7 21.83 -7.33 1.93
N LYS A 8 21.59 -6.04 2.19
CA LYS A 8 20.89 -5.16 1.25
C LYS A 8 21.56 -5.09 -0.11
N VAL A 9 22.87 -4.86 -0.13
CA VAL A 9 23.66 -4.78 -1.37
C VAL A 9 23.60 -6.11 -2.14
N LYS A 10 23.66 -7.25 -1.45
CA LYS A 10 23.51 -8.57 -2.07
C LYS A 10 22.13 -8.71 -2.73
N HIS A 11 21.06 -8.34 -2.04
CA HIS A 11 19.69 -8.43 -2.59
C HIS A 11 19.48 -7.48 -3.78
N LEU A 12 20.07 -6.29 -3.75
CA LEU A 12 20.06 -5.34 -4.86
C LEU A 12 20.73 -5.92 -6.12
N LYS A 13 21.94 -6.46 -5.98
CA LYS A 13 22.65 -7.10 -7.10
C LYS A 13 21.86 -8.26 -7.67
N THR A 14 21.29 -9.12 -6.81
CA THR A 14 20.45 -10.23 -7.28
C THR A 14 19.19 -9.75 -8.00
N ALA A 15 18.60 -8.62 -7.58
CA ALA A 15 17.41 -8.07 -8.23
C ALA A 15 17.72 -7.59 -9.65
N ILE A 16 18.82 -6.88 -9.85
CA ILE A 16 19.27 -6.38 -11.16
C ILE A 16 19.50 -7.55 -12.12
N ILE A 17 20.27 -8.55 -11.68
CA ILE A 17 20.54 -9.74 -12.51
C ILE A 17 19.23 -10.43 -12.92
N LEU A 18 18.28 -10.58 -11.99
CA LEU A 18 16.98 -11.19 -12.29
C LEU A 18 16.11 -10.35 -13.23
N GLU A 19 16.25 -9.03 -13.18
CA GLU A 19 15.59 -8.10 -14.10
C GLU A 19 16.13 -8.28 -15.53
N ASP A 20 17.45 -8.37 -15.68
CA ASP A 20 18.11 -8.63 -16.97
C ASP A 20 17.70 -10.00 -17.56
N PHE A 21 17.51 -11.01 -16.71
CA PHE A 21 16.98 -12.32 -17.11
C PHE A 21 15.46 -12.34 -17.36
N GLY A 22 14.76 -11.20 -17.28
CA GLY A 22 13.32 -11.10 -17.50
C GLY A 22 12.46 -11.72 -16.39
N LYS A 23 13.05 -12.13 -15.25
CA LYS A 23 12.33 -12.71 -14.10
C LYS A 23 11.77 -11.61 -13.20
N LEU A 24 10.91 -10.78 -13.77
CA LEU A 24 10.40 -9.54 -13.16
C LEU A 24 9.74 -9.74 -11.79
N GLN A 25 8.99 -10.84 -11.59
CA GLN A 25 8.40 -11.15 -10.27
C GLN A 25 9.46 -11.37 -9.19
N LYS A 26 10.51 -12.14 -9.50
CA LYS A 26 11.59 -12.42 -8.55
C LYS A 26 12.44 -11.18 -8.33
N ALA A 27 12.75 -10.44 -9.39
CA ALA A 27 13.43 -9.16 -9.31
C ALA A 27 12.71 -8.20 -8.34
N ALA A 28 11.40 -8.02 -8.51
CA ALA A 28 10.58 -7.19 -7.63
C ALA A 28 10.63 -7.65 -6.16
N HIS A 29 10.56 -8.95 -5.90
CA HIS A 29 10.71 -9.51 -4.55
C HIS A 29 12.07 -9.17 -3.92
N TYR A 30 13.16 -9.28 -4.67
CA TYR A 30 14.50 -8.94 -4.17
C TYR A 30 14.70 -7.44 -4.00
N TYR A 31 14.09 -6.60 -4.85
CA TYR A 31 14.05 -5.15 -4.65
C TYR A 31 13.35 -4.79 -3.33
N ALA A 32 12.22 -5.43 -3.01
CA ALA A 32 11.55 -5.21 -1.72
C ALA A 32 12.45 -5.59 -0.54
N ARG A 33 13.19 -6.71 -0.64
CA ARG A 33 14.15 -7.14 0.41
C ARG A 33 15.35 -6.21 0.53
N ALA A 34 15.75 -5.57 -0.55
CA ALA A 34 16.78 -4.54 -0.53
C ALA A 34 16.28 -3.17 -0.01
N GLN A 35 14.99 -3.08 0.37
CA GLN A 35 14.29 -1.84 0.75
C GLN A 35 14.10 -0.84 -0.40
N GLU A 36 14.28 -1.29 -1.63
CA GLU A 36 13.98 -0.55 -2.86
C GLU A 36 12.50 -0.70 -3.22
N TYR A 37 11.64 -0.28 -2.29
CA TYR A 37 10.20 -0.50 -2.37
C TYR A 37 9.55 0.18 -3.59
N LEU A 38 10.06 1.34 -4.02
CA LEU A 38 9.54 2.05 -5.20
C LEU A 38 9.82 1.29 -6.49
N LYS A 39 11.03 0.73 -6.64
CA LYS A 39 11.37 -0.11 -7.80
C LYS A 39 10.54 -1.39 -7.79
N SER A 40 10.49 -2.07 -6.64
CA SER A 40 9.62 -3.24 -6.43
C SER A 40 8.17 -2.95 -6.86
N ALA A 41 7.60 -1.84 -6.39
CA ALA A 41 6.23 -1.46 -6.71
C ALA A 41 6.01 -1.22 -8.20
N LYS A 42 6.96 -0.54 -8.89
CA LYS A 42 6.90 -0.31 -10.33
C LYS A 42 6.97 -1.62 -11.12
N LEU A 43 7.86 -2.54 -10.76
CA LEU A 43 7.96 -3.85 -11.40
C LEU A 43 6.67 -4.65 -11.18
N TYR A 44 6.19 -4.75 -9.94
CA TYR A 44 4.92 -5.45 -9.64
C TYR A 44 3.73 -4.86 -10.39
N LYS A 45 3.66 -3.54 -10.51
CA LYS A 45 2.65 -2.85 -11.32
C LYS A 45 2.78 -3.20 -12.80
N GLY A 46 4.00 -3.23 -13.34
CA GLY A 46 4.27 -3.55 -14.74
C GLY A 46 3.84 -4.96 -15.14
N ILE A 47 4.00 -5.92 -14.24
CA ILE A 47 3.55 -7.31 -14.45
C ILE A 47 2.07 -7.56 -14.11
N GLY A 48 1.33 -6.53 -13.67
CA GLY A 48 -0.09 -6.64 -13.31
C GLY A 48 -0.39 -7.18 -11.90
N ASP A 49 0.62 -7.43 -11.06
CA ASP A 49 0.41 -7.83 -9.65
C ASP A 49 0.15 -6.59 -8.77
N PHE A 50 -1.05 -6.03 -8.91
CA PHE A 50 -1.44 -4.81 -8.21
C PHE A 50 -1.50 -4.98 -6.68
N SER A 51 -1.71 -6.20 -6.18
CA SER A 51 -1.70 -6.46 -4.74
C SER A 51 -0.31 -6.27 -4.15
N LYS A 52 0.71 -6.91 -4.73
CA LYS A 52 2.10 -6.74 -4.28
C LYS A 52 2.68 -5.36 -4.58
N ALA A 53 2.22 -4.74 -5.67
CA ALA A 53 2.54 -3.34 -5.95
C ALA A 53 2.03 -2.43 -4.82
N GLY A 54 0.79 -2.66 -4.36
CA GLY A 54 0.20 -1.95 -3.22
C GLY A 54 0.98 -2.15 -1.93
N ASP A 55 1.36 -3.40 -1.60
CA ASP A 55 2.18 -3.69 -0.41
C ASP A 55 3.56 -3.00 -0.49
N SER A 56 4.17 -2.96 -1.67
CA SER A 56 5.44 -2.27 -1.89
C SER A 56 5.32 -0.75 -1.77
N TYR A 57 4.29 -0.12 -2.37
CA TYR A 57 4.04 1.32 -2.18
C TYR A 57 3.74 1.67 -0.73
N TYR A 58 3.04 0.80 0.00
CA TYR A 58 2.77 1.00 1.42
C TYR A 58 4.06 0.98 2.24
N ALA A 59 4.96 0.01 1.97
CA ALA A 59 6.28 -0.04 2.61
C ALA A 59 7.16 1.17 2.25
N ALA A 60 6.97 1.75 1.07
CA ALA A 60 7.62 2.99 0.64
C ALA A 60 7.03 4.26 1.30
N GLY A 61 5.98 4.14 2.13
CA GLY A 61 5.27 5.27 2.73
C GLY A 61 4.31 6.00 1.77
N LYS A 62 4.16 5.51 0.54
CA LYS A 62 3.31 6.13 -0.48
C LYS A 62 1.87 5.65 -0.40
N LEU A 63 1.17 6.10 0.65
CA LEU A 63 -0.18 5.63 0.99
C LEU A 63 -1.20 5.83 -0.14
N SER A 64 -1.18 6.97 -0.82
CA SER A 64 -2.11 7.27 -1.92
C SER A 64 -1.89 6.35 -3.13
N GLU A 65 -0.64 6.03 -3.47
CA GLU A 65 -0.31 5.13 -4.56
C GLU A 65 -0.64 3.68 -4.20
N ALA A 66 -0.34 3.27 -2.97
CA ALA A 66 -0.72 1.97 -2.44
C ALA A 66 -2.23 1.74 -2.52
N LEU A 67 -3.02 2.74 -2.10
CA LEU A 67 -4.48 2.69 -2.16
C LEU A 67 -4.98 2.50 -3.60
N LYS A 68 -4.44 3.27 -4.56
CA LYS A 68 -4.79 3.12 -5.98
C LYS A 68 -4.50 1.70 -6.49
N MET A 69 -3.37 1.11 -6.10
CA MET A 69 -3.02 -0.25 -6.52
C MET A 69 -3.95 -1.30 -5.88
N TYR A 70 -4.24 -1.18 -4.59
CA TYR A 70 -5.17 -2.11 -3.92
C TYR A 70 -6.59 -2.06 -4.51
N LEU A 71 -7.08 -0.87 -4.87
CA LEU A 71 -8.37 -0.73 -5.54
C LEU A 71 -8.36 -1.40 -6.92
N ARG A 72 -7.27 -1.25 -7.68
CA ARG A 72 -7.07 -1.94 -8.96
C ARG A 72 -7.01 -3.46 -8.81
N ALA A 73 -6.46 -3.94 -7.69
CA ALA A 73 -6.44 -5.36 -7.36
C ALA A 73 -7.81 -5.91 -6.92
N GLY A 74 -8.85 -5.05 -6.78
CA GLY A 74 -10.17 -5.45 -6.29
C GLY A 74 -10.17 -5.88 -4.82
N ARG A 75 -9.09 -5.65 -4.08
CA ARG A 75 -8.97 -6.02 -2.67
C ARG A 75 -9.95 -5.16 -1.85
N LYS A 76 -10.57 -5.77 -0.86
CA LYS A 76 -11.48 -5.10 0.08
C LYS A 76 -11.18 -5.61 1.48
N ASP A 77 -10.00 -5.25 1.97
CA ASP A 77 -9.49 -5.75 3.25
C ASP A 77 -9.39 -4.64 4.29
N LYS A 78 -9.18 -5.02 5.55
CA LYS A 78 -8.94 -4.10 6.67
C LYS A 78 -7.80 -3.13 6.39
N LYS A 79 -6.75 -3.56 5.68
CA LYS A 79 -5.62 -2.71 5.28
C LYS A 79 -6.08 -1.48 4.50
N ILE A 80 -7.02 -1.64 3.57
CA ILE A 80 -7.53 -0.54 2.72
C ILE A 80 -8.39 0.41 3.53
N ALA A 81 -9.18 -0.11 4.47
CA ALA A 81 -9.99 0.72 5.37
C ALA A 81 -9.11 1.60 6.26
N ILE A 82 -8.05 1.02 6.85
CA ILE A 82 -7.02 1.77 7.60
C ILE A 82 -6.33 2.81 6.71
N LEU A 83 -6.06 2.45 5.45
CA LEU A 83 -5.40 3.36 4.53
C LEU A 83 -6.30 4.56 4.19
N TYR A 84 -7.61 4.33 4.01
CA TYR A 84 -8.60 5.40 3.86
C TYR A 84 -8.62 6.33 5.07
N GLU A 85 -8.62 5.77 6.29
CA GLU A 85 -8.51 6.58 7.53
C GLU A 85 -7.23 7.44 7.55
N LYS A 86 -6.08 6.84 7.20
CA LYS A 86 -4.80 7.58 7.15
C LYS A 86 -4.78 8.68 6.11
N THR A 87 -5.50 8.48 4.99
CA THR A 87 -5.66 9.51 3.95
C THR A 87 -6.78 10.52 4.26
N GLY A 88 -7.42 10.43 5.43
CA GLY A 88 -8.50 11.33 5.85
C GLY A 88 -9.87 11.06 5.20
N ASN A 89 -9.99 10.00 4.40
CA ASN A 89 -11.23 9.67 3.71
C ASN A 89 -12.13 8.79 4.58
N TYR A 90 -12.62 9.35 5.68
CA TYR A 90 -13.41 8.63 6.68
C TYR A 90 -14.72 8.07 6.15
N ARG A 91 -15.31 8.69 5.13
CA ARG A 91 -16.54 8.21 4.48
C ARG A 91 -16.33 6.86 3.81
N LYS A 92 -15.31 6.76 2.93
CA LYS A 92 -14.95 5.49 2.27
C LYS A 92 -14.42 4.46 3.26
N ALA A 93 -13.69 4.89 4.29
CA ALA A 93 -13.27 4.00 5.37
C ALA A 93 -14.48 3.38 6.08
N ALA A 94 -15.48 4.19 6.43
CA ALA A 94 -16.70 3.71 7.08
C ALA A 94 -17.44 2.69 6.20
N ASP A 95 -17.66 2.99 4.92
CA ASP A 95 -18.33 2.06 3.99
C ASP A 95 -17.62 0.70 3.94
N LEU A 96 -16.29 0.72 3.89
CA LEU A 96 -15.49 -0.51 3.87
C LEU A 96 -15.51 -1.24 5.22
N TRP A 97 -15.45 -0.52 6.34
CA TRP A 97 -15.60 -1.13 7.67
C TRP A 97 -16.98 -1.75 7.90
N LYS A 98 -18.02 -1.15 7.32
CA LYS A 98 -19.38 -1.69 7.31
C LYS A 98 -19.45 -3.00 6.53
N LEU A 99 -18.86 -3.04 5.33
CA LEU A 99 -18.77 -4.26 4.51
C LEU A 99 -17.97 -5.37 5.23
N LEU A 100 -16.95 -5.00 5.99
CA LEU A 100 -16.12 -5.93 6.77
C LEU A 100 -16.73 -6.30 8.13
N ALA A 101 -17.98 -5.91 8.42
CA ALA A 101 -18.69 -6.15 9.68
C ALA A 101 -17.96 -5.65 10.95
N HIS A 102 -17.05 -4.68 10.81
CA HIS A 102 -16.32 -4.07 11.93
C HIS A 102 -17.03 -2.82 12.43
N ILE A 103 -18.09 -3.05 13.22
CA ILE A 103 -19.01 -2.01 13.71
C ILE A 103 -18.28 -0.93 14.54
N ARG A 104 -17.28 -1.31 15.35
CA ARG A 104 -16.51 -0.35 16.18
C ARG A 104 -15.81 0.70 15.33
N ASN A 105 -15.05 0.26 14.33
CA ASN A 105 -14.30 1.13 13.43
C ASN A 105 -15.24 1.93 12.52
N TRP A 106 -16.33 1.30 12.07
CA TRP A 106 -17.38 1.99 11.31
C TRP A 106 -17.97 3.16 12.10
N LYS A 107 -18.43 2.95 13.35
CA LYS A 107 -19.01 4.02 14.20
C LYS A 107 -18.05 5.19 14.35
N ARG A 108 -16.77 4.90 14.65
CA ARG A 108 -15.72 5.92 14.77
C ARG A 108 -15.52 6.71 13.48
N CYS A 109 -15.32 6.03 12.35
CA CYS A 109 -15.13 6.68 11.05
C CYS A 109 -16.38 7.47 10.62
N PHE A 110 -17.57 6.96 10.88
CA PHE A 110 -18.84 7.60 10.55
C PHE A 110 -19.04 8.89 11.35
N GLN A 111 -18.76 8.87 12.65
CA GLN A 111 -18.80 10.06 13.50
C GLN A 111 -17.81 11.12 13.02
N GLN A 112 -16.59 10.72 12.68
CA GLN A 112 -15.53 11.61 12.21
C GLN A 112 -15.88 12.24 10.85
N SER A 113 -16.46 11.45 9.94
CA SER A 113 -16.98 11.95 8.66
C SER A 113 -18.09 13.00 8.84
N ARG A 114 -18.97 12.83 9.85
CA ARG A 114 -20.07 13.77 10.11
C ARG A 114 -19.58 15.07 10.75
N GLN A 115 -18.57 15.01 11.62
CA GLN A 115 -17.93 16.20 12.18
C GLN A 115 -17.27 17.05 11.09
N LEU A 116 -16.55 16.44 10.15
CA LEU A 116 -15.95 17.15 9.01
C LEU A 116 -17.00 17.90 8.18
N SER A 117 -18.14 17.27 7.86
CA SER A 117 -19.21 17.94 7.10
C SER A 117 -19.86 19.12 7.83
N LEU A 118 -19.84 19.14 9.17
CA LEU A 118 -20.38 20.24 9.97
C LEU A 118 -19.40 21.42 10.10
N PHE A 119 -18.10 21.17 9.94
CA PHE A 119 -17.08 22.23 9.91
C PHE A 119 -17.08 22.98 8.58
N ASP A 120 -17.21 22.27 7.45
CA ASP A 120 -17.23 22.88 6.11
C ASP A 120 -18.46 23.78 5.86
N LEU A 121 -19.54 23.62 6.64
CA LEU A 121 -20.76 24.43 6.55
C LEU A 121 -20.78 25.69 7.43
N LYS A 122 -19.70 25.94 8.21
CA LYS A 122 -19.60 27.08 9.14
C LYS A 122 -18.60 28.17 8.69
N LEU A 123 -18.09 28.09 7.47
CA LEU A 123 -17.27 29.11 6.80
C LEU A 123 -18.07 29.74 5.65
#